data_AF-A0A2U7PCB9-F1
#
_entry.id   AF-A0A2U7PCB9-F1
#
_cell.length_a   1.000
_cell.length_b   1.000
_cell.length_c   1.000
_cell.angle_alpha   90.00
_cell.angle_beta   90.00
_cell.angle_gamma   90.00
#
_symmetry.space_group_name_H-M   'P 1'
#
loop_
_entity.id
_entity.type
_entity.pdbx_description
1 polymer ?
#
loop_
_entity_poly.entity_id
_entity_poly.type
_entity_poly.pdbx_seq_one_letter_code
_entity_poly.pdbx_strand_id
1 'polypeptide(L)'
;MIEKILLVVLVLTTLIYYIVLIDIILSWLSLFGLNLRINFFKSILDPIYDRIKNIIPTTIGPFELAPIILIFALFLVQGLINAYDSSIYSNYRQLIPF
;
A
#
# COMPACT_ATOMS: atom_id res chain seq x y z
N MET A 1 -4.93 6.72 24.58
CA MET A 1 -3.60 6.87 23.93
C MET A 1 -3.44 5.87 22.79
N ILE A 2 -3.71 4.57 23.03
CA ILE A 2 -3.61 3.52 22.02
C ILE A 2 -4.54 3.74 20.81
N GLU A 3 -5.78 4.16 21.03
CA GLU A 3 -6.75 4.47 19.96
C GLU A 3 -6.20 5.49 18.97
N LYS A 4 -5.58 6.58 19.46
CA LYS A 4 -5.00 7.62 18.61
C LYS A 4 -3.86 7.08 17.75
N ILE A 5 -3.04 6.18 18.32
CA ILE A 5 -1.96 5.52 17.58
C ILE A 5 -2.55 4.63 16.48
N LEU A 6 -3.57 3.84 16.80
CA LEU A 6 -4.25 2.98 15.80
C LEU A 6 -4.91 3.79 14.69
N LEU A 7 -5.52 4.94 15.01
CA LEU A 7 -6.03 5.88 14.01
C LEU A 7 -4.92 6.38 13.08
N VAL A 8 -3.78 6.78 13.63
CA VAL A 8 -2.63 7.20 12.81
C VAL A 8 -2.15 6.06 11.91
N VAL A 9 -2.09 4.82 12.42
CA VAL A 9 -1.73 3.64 11.60
C VAL A 9 -2.73 3.44 10.46
N LEU A 10 -4.04 3.56 10.70
CA LEU A 10 -5.06 3.46 9.65
C LEU A 10 -4.88 4.54 8.58
N VAL A 11 -4.68 5.80 8.98
CA VAL A 11 -4.44 6.91 8.05
C VAL A 11 -3.18 6.67 7.21
N LEU A 12 -2.07 6.24 7.83
CA LEU A 12 -0.83 5.95 7.12
C LEU A 12 -1.00 4.78 6.15
N THR A 13 -1.73 3.74 6.55
CA THR A 13 -2.01 2.58 5.70
C THR A 13 -2.76 3.01 4.43
N THR A 14 -3.72 3.93 4.56
CA THR A 14 -4.48 4.49 3.43
C THR A 14 -3.64 5.38 2.53
N LEU A 15 -2.77 6.21 3.11
CA LEU A 15 -1.81 7.01 2.33
C LEU A 15 -0.87 6.10 1.51
N ILE A 16 -0.32 5.05 2.14
CA ILE A 16 0.54 4.09 1.45
C ILE A 16 -0.24 3.38 0.35
N TYR A 17 -1.50 2.99 0.59
CA TYR A 17 -2.35 2.37 -0.43
C TYR A 17 -2.48 3.25 -1.68
N TYR A 18 -2.74 4.55 -1.54
CA TYR A 18 -2.82 5.46 -2.69
C TYR A 18 -1.46 5.64 -3.39
N ILE A 19 -0.37 5.71 -2.64
CA ILE A 19 0.98 5.78 -3.22
C ILE A 19 1.26 4.52 -4.06
N VAL A 20 0.93 3.34 -3.56
CA VAL A 20 1.10 2.07 -4.27
C VAL A 20 0.19 1.99 -5.50
N LEU A 21 -1.06 2.45 -5.41
CA LEU A 21 -1.94 2.54 -6.57
C LEU A 21 -1.37 3.44 -7.67
N ILE A 22 -0.85 4.62 -7.31
CA ILE A 22 -0.20 5.53 -8.26
C ILE A 22 1.00 4.82 -8.90
N ASP A 23 1.82 4.14 -8.11
CA ASP A 23 2.98 3.39 -8.60
C ASP A 23 2.58 2.28 -9.59
N ILE A 24 1.49 1.55 -9.33
CA ILE A 24 0.93 0.55 -10.27
C ILE A 24 0.52 1.23 -11.58
N ILE A 25 -0.20 2.34 -11.52
CA ILE A 25 -0.62 3.08 -12.73
C ILE A 25 0.61 3.56 -13.51
N LEU A 26 1.61 4.14 -12.84
CA LEU A 26 2.87 4.57 -13.46
C LEU A 26 3.63 3.40 -14.08
N SER A 27 3.58 2.22 -13.47
CA SER A 27 4.18 1.00 -14.02
C SER A 27 3.51 0.58 -15.33
N TRP A 28 2.19 0.72 -15.45
CA TRP A 28 1.47 0.40 -16.68
C TRP A 28 1.76 1.41 -17.79
N LEU A 29 1.92 2.69 -17.44
CA LEU A 29 2.33 3.71 -18.42
C LEU A 29 3.68 3.37 -19.07
N SER A 30 4.59 2.71 -18.33
CA SER A 30 5.86 2.25 -18.89
C SER A 30 5.69 1.18 -19.98
N LEU A 31 4.62 0.37 -19.92
CA LEU A 31 4.29 -0.62 -20.97
C LEU A 31 3.90 0.05 -22.29
N PHE A 32 3.43 1.30 -22.24
CA PHE A 32 3.14 2.13 -23.41
C PHE A 32 4.31 3.03 -23.81
N GLY A 33 5.50 2.83 -23.22
CA GLY A 33 6.71 3.62 -23.48
C GLY A 33 6.82 4.94 -22.70
N LEU A 34 5.90 5.22 -21.77
CA LEU A 34 5.90 6.43 -20.95
C LEU A 34 6.52 6.16 -19.58
N ASN A 35 7.81 6.46 -19.43
CA ASN A 35 8.55 6.23 -18.18
C ASN A 35 8.38 7.37 -17.17
N LEU A 36 7.19 7.48 -16.57
CA LEU A 36 6.82 8.55 -15.63
C LEU A 36 7.06 8.20 -14.14
N ARG A 37 7.63 7.02 -13.85
CA ARG A 37 7.94 6.59 -12.49
C ARG A 37 9.10 7.40 -11.91
N ILE A 38 8.78 8.48 -11.21
CA ILE A 38 9.77 9.38 -10.60
C ILE A 38 10.57 8.72 -9.47
N ASN A 39 11.80 9.20 -9.24
CA ASN A 39 12.74 8.64 -8.26
C ASN A 39 12.20 8.61 -6.83
N PHE A 40 11.29 9.52 -6.48
CA PHE A 40 10.65 9.55 -5.17
C PHE A 40 9.89 8.24 -4.87
N PHE A 41 9.01 7.79 -5.77
CA PHE A 41 8.27 6.54 -5.59
C PHE A 41 9.22 5.35 -5.48
N LYS A 42 10.23 5.29 -6.34
CA LYS A 42 11.28 4.25 -6.31
C LYS A 42 11.97 4.19 -4.96
N SER A 43 12.42 5.32 -4.44
CA SER A 43 13.16 5.39 -3.17
C SER A 43 12.36 4.92 -1.96
N ILE A 44 11.04 5.03 -2.00
CA ILE A 44 10.14 4.62 -0.90
C ILE A 44 9.67 3.19 -1.08
N LEU A 45 9.22 2.83 -2.29
CA LEU A 45 8.52 1.57 -2.55
C LEU A 45 9.46 0.42 -2.91
N ASP A 46 10.56 0.68 -3.62
CA ASP A 46 11.48 -0.39 -4.05
C ASP A 46 12.07 -1.16 -2.85
N PRO A 47 12.51 -0.53 -1.74
CA PRO A 47 12.97 -1.28 -0.56
C PRO A 47 11.90 -2.20 0.04
N ILE A 48 10.61 -1.84 -0.09
CA ILE A 48 9.49 -2.65 0.40
C ILE A 48 9.24 -3.81 -0.57
N TYR A 49 9.20 -3.53 -1.87
CA TYR A 49 9.01 -4.55 -2.90
C TYR A 49 10.16 -5.55 -2.94
N ASP A 50 11.40 -5.10 -2.74
CA ASP A 50 12.58 -5.98 -2.66
C ASP A 50 12.48 -6.94 -1.48
N ARG A 51 11.99 -6.48 -0.31
CA ARG A 51 11.71 -7.37 0.81
C ARG A 51 10.64 -8.40 0.48
N ILE A 52 9.58 -8.00 -0.21
CA ILE A 52 8.51 -8.93 -0.64
C ILE A 52 9.10 -9.98 -1.61
N LYS A 53 9.85 -9.53 -2.62
CA LYS A 53 10.51 -10.38 -3.62
C LYS A 53 11.49 -11.40 -3.01
N ASN A 54 12.17 -11.00 -1.94
CA ASN A 54 13.10 -11.89 -1.23
C ASN A 54 12.39 -12.99 -0.44
N ILE A 55 11.11 -12.82 -0.10
CA ILE A 55 10.31 -13.83 0.61
C ILE A 55 9.57 -14.72 -0.38
N ILE A 56 8.97 -14.11 -1.41
CA ILE A 56 8.19 -14.80 -2.45
C ILE A 56 8.61 -14.21 -3.79
N PRO A 57 8.98 -15.02 -4.80
CA PRO A 57 9.24 -14.50 -6.13
C PRO A 57 7.94 -13.96 -6.76
N THR A 58 7.84 -12.64 -6.91
CA THR A 58 6.63 -11.95 -7.37
C THR A 58 6.69 -11.44 -8.80
N THR A 59 7.84 -11.56 -9.47
CA THR A 59 8.00 -11.12 -10.85
C THR A 59 7.56 -12.24 -11.81
N ILE A 60 6.54 -11.98 -12.62
CA ILE A 60 6.02 -12.92 -13.64
C ILE A 60 6.05 -12.22 -15.00
N GLY A 61 7.05 -12.55 -15.83
CA GLY A 61 7.25 -11.91 -17.13
C GLY A 61 7.49 -10.40 -16.96
N PRO A 62 6.73 -9.52 -17.65
CA PRO A 62 6.85 -8.07 -17.49
C PRO A 62 6.09 -7.52 -16.28
N PHE A 63 5.33 -8.36 -15.56
CA PHE A 63 4.49 -7.92 -14.46
C PHE A 63 5.17 -8.13 -13.10
N GLU A 64 5.06 -7.13 -12.24
CA GLU A 64 5.54 -7.18 -10.86
C GLU A 64 4.34 -7.26 -9.91
N LEU A 65 4.22 -8.35 -9.16
CA LEU A 65 3.11 -8.59 -8.23
C LEU A 65 3.38 -8.08 -6.80
N ALA A 66 4.61 -7.66 -6.48
CA ALA A 66 4.93 -7.10 -5.15
C ALA A 66 4.00 -5.94 -4.72
N PRO A 67 3.61 -4.99 -5.59
CA PRO A 67 2.63 -3.95 -5.25
C PRO A 67 1.28 -4.50 -4.79
N ILE A 68 0.79 -5.56 -5.44
CA ILE A 68 -0.50 -6.19 -5.10
C ILE A 68 -0.42 -6.87 -3.73
N ILE A 69 0.69 -7.57 -3.46
CA ILE A 69 0.94 -8.19 -2.16
C ILE A 69 1.04 -7.13 -1.06
N LEU A 70 1.65 -5.98 -1.36
CA LEU A 70 1.67 -4.86 -0.42
C LEU A 70 0.25 -4.35 -0.14
N ILE A 71 -0.58 -4.13 -1.16
CA ILE A 71 -2.00 -3.75 -0.97
C ILE A 71 -2.73 -4.76 -0.09
N PHE A 72 -2.53 -6.05 -0.33
CA PHE A 72 -3.13 -7.10 0.49
C PHE A 72 -2.68 -7.02 1.95
N ALA A 73 -1.38 -6.81 2.20
CA ALA A 73 -0.85 -6.63 3.55
C ALA A 73 -1.45 -5.39 4.25
N LEU A 74 -1.65 -4.28 3.52
CA LEU A 74 -2.31 -3.09 4.04
C LEU A 74 -3.76 -3.39 4.45
N PHE A 75 -4.51 -4.12 3.62
CA PHE A 75 -5.87 -4.53 3.98
C PHE A 75 -5.92 -5.49 5.16
N LEU A 76 -4.96 -6.41 5.29
CA LEU A 76 -4.83 -7.25 6.48
C LEU A 76 -4.64 -6.41 7.74
N VAL A 77 -3.76 -5.40 7.71
CA VAL A 77 -3.55 -4.50 8.85
C VAL A 77 -4.84 -3.77 9.22
N GLN A 78 -5.55 -3.18 8.25
CA GLN A 78 -6.83 -2.51 8.53
C GLN A 78 -7.89 -3.47 9.08
N GLY A 79 -7.98 -4.66 8.50
CA GLY A 79 -8.92 -5.71 8.91
C GLY A 79 -8.66 -6.20 10.33
N LEU A 80 -7.39 -6.38 10.71
CA LEU A 80 -7.00 -6.76 12.07
C LEU A 80 -7.34 -5.65 13.09
N ILE A 81 -7.12 -4.38 12.75
CA ILE A 81 -7.51 -3.27 13.61
C ILE A 81 -9.03 -3.22 13.77
N ASN A 82 -9.79 -3.39 12.68
CA ASN A 82 -11.25 -3.45 12.72
C ASN A 82 -11.77 -4.64 13.54
N ALA A 83 -11.12 -5.80 13.44
CA ALA A 83 -11.47 -6.99 14.22
C ALA A 83 -11.15 -6.82 15.72
N TYR A 84 -10.10 -6.06 16.05
CA TYR A 84 -9.76 -5.71 17.43
C TYR A 84 -10.75 -4.71 18.04
N ASP A 85 -11.04 -3.62 17.33
CA ASP A 85 -12.01 -2.61 17.75
C ASP A 85 -12.63 -1.92 16.52
N SER A 86 -13.89 -2.25 16.25
CA SER A 86 -14.63 -1.72 15.11
C SER A 86 -15.01 -0.25 15.26
N SER A 87 -15.04 0.28 16.48
CA SER A 87 -15.36 1.70 16.72
C SER A 87 -14.25 2.60 16.19
N ILE A 88 -12.98 2.22 16.38
CA ILE A 88 -11.81 2.93 15.84
C ILE A 88 -11.88 2.96 14.31
N TYR A 89 -12.17 1.81 13.70
CA TYR A 89 -12.31 1.72 12.25
C TYR A 89 -13.47 2.59 11.73
N SER A 90 -14.62 2.59 12.41
CA SER A 90 -15.73 3.46 12.03
C SER A 90 -15.40 4.95 12.12
N ASN A 91 -14.69 5.38 13.18
CA ASN A 91 -14.23 6.76 13.34
C ASN A 91 -13.25 7.14 12.22
N TYR A 92 -12.30 6.26 11.91
CA TYR A 92 -11.39 6.42 10.78
C TYR A 92 -12.17 6.61 9.45
N ARG A 93 -13.17 5.78 9.18
CA ARG A 93 -13.98 5.87 7.95
C ARG A 93 -14.82 7.15 7.86
N GLN A 94 -15.18 7.77 8.98
CA GLN A 94 -15.82 9.09 8.98
C GLN A 94 -14.83 10.21 8.65
N LEU A 95 -13.56 10.07 9.04
CA LEU A 95 -12.49 11.04 8.75
C LEU A 95 -11.99 10.96 7.31
N ILE A 96 -11.87 9.75 6.77
CA ILE A 96 -11.42 9.48 5.40
C ILE A 96 -12.45 8.57 4.72
N PRO A 97 -13.47 9.15 4.07
CA PRO A 97 -14.59 8.39 3.51
C PRO A 97 -14.27 7.68 2.17
N PHE A 98 -13.06 7.87 1.63
CA PHE A 98 -12.63 7.40 0.31
C PHE A 98 -11.84 6.09 0.38
#